data_AF-A0A1F5CPT6-F1
#
_entry.id   AF-A0A1F5CPT6-F1
#
_cell.length_a   1.000
_cell.length_b   1.000
_cell.length_c   1.000
_cell.angle_alpha   90.00
_cell.angle_beta   90.00
_cell.angle_gamma   90.00
#
_symmetry.space_group_name_H-M   'P 1'
#
loop_
_entity.id
_entity.type
_entity.pdbx_description
1 polymer ?
#
loop_
_entity_poly.entity_id
_entity_poly.type
_entity_poly.pdbx_seq_one_letter_code
_entity_poly.pdbx_strand_id
1 'polypeptide(L)'
;MRLRRVKVDGLDATEALLDMLSGLEIDAVILGGVTFAGFNVVDVERVNGETSVPVIVFSAEKPDAEATLSALRKHFGDWRERWSLYEDLGEIHSLRVGDYPAVYYECVGCSTAFAEDMLVDQAVFARTPEAVRVAGMVAKGLSPVFRGPEVSAGGS
;
A
#
# COMPACT_ATOMS: atom_id res chain seq x y z
N MET A 1 -4.63 10.09 14.21
CA MET A 1 -4.40 10.15 12.76
C MET A 1 -3.04 10.79 12.49
N ARG A 2 -2.18 10.15 11.69
CA ARG A 2 -0.84 10.66 11.32
C ARG A 2 -0.78 10.84 9.80
N LEU A 3 -0.01 11.82 9.33
CA LEU A 3 0.10 12.18 7.92
C LEU A 3 1.58 12.42 7.56
N ARG A 4 1.97 11.97 6.37
CA ARG A 4 3.26 12.27 5.74
C ARG A 4 3.07 12.54 4.25
N ARG A 5 4.02 13.29 3.68
CA ARG A 5 4.14 13.51 2.24
C ARG A 5 5.29 12.67 1.74
N VAL A 6 5.10 12.07 0.58
CA VAL A 6 6.11 11.31 -0.15
C VAL A 6 6.32 11.94 -1.51
N LYS A 7 7.49 11.76 -2.11
CA LYS A 7 7.75 12.21 -3.47
C LYS A 7 6.99 11.34 -4.47
N VAL A 8 6.46 11.96 -5.51
CA VAL A 8 5.88 11.24 -6.67
C VAL A 8 6.98 10.41 -7.31
N ASP A 9 6.73 9.12 -7.46
CA ASP A 9 7.69 8.12 -7.96
C ASP A 9 9.05 8.11 -7.25
N GLY A 10 9.10 8.60 -6.00
CA GLY A 10 10.28 8.61 -5.16
C GLY A 10 10.65 7.25 -4.57
N LEU A 11 11.50 7.28 -3.54
CA LEU A 11 11.96 6.13 -2.76
C LEU A 11 11.82 6.38 -1.24
N ASP A 12 10.99 7.36 -0.85
CA ASP A 12 10.80 7.81 0.54
C ASP A 12 9.54 7.25 1.20
N ALA A 13 8.80 6.34 0.54
CA ALA A 13 7.58 5.75 1.11
C ALA A 13 7.85 4.89 2.35
N THR A 14 8.90 4.07 2.34
CA THR A 14 9.28 3.24 3.50
C THR A 14 9.59 4.09 4.73
N GLU A 15 10.43 5.12 4.58
CA GLU A 15 10.79 6.04 5.68
C GLU A 15 9.55 6.77 6.23
N ALA A 16 8.69 7.24 5.34
CA ALA A 16 7.46 7.91 5.74
C ALA A 16 6.53 6.98 6.52
N LEU A 17 6.44 5.70 6.13
CA LEU A 17 5.64 4.72 6.85
C LEU A 17 6.25 4.42 8.24
N LEU A 18 7.56 4.14 8.33
CA LEU A 18 8.24 3.88 9.59
C LEU A 18 8.06 5.02 10.60
N ASP A 19 8.22 6.28 10.15
CA ASP A 19 8.00 7.46 10.99
C ASP A 19 6.52 7.59 11.41
N MET A 20 5.58 7.24 10.52
CA MET A 20 4.16 7.16 10.90
C MET A 20 3.87 6.08 11.94
N LEU A 21 4.56 4.94 11.91
CA LEU A 21 4.37 3.84 12.86
C LEU A 21 5.08 4.07 14.20
N SER A 22 6.11 4.92 14.25
CA SER A 22 6.93 5.13 15.44
C SER A 22 6.13 5.43 16.72
N GLY A 23 6.27 4.58 17.74
CA GLY A 23 5.60 4.72 19.04
C GLY A 23 4.09 4.46 19.01
N LEU A 24 3.57 3.80 17.98
CA LEU A 24 2.22 3.23 17.98
C LEU A 24 2.26 1.76 18.44
N GLU A 25 1.30 1.38 19.27
CA GLU A 25 1.01 -0.02 19.58
C GLU A 25 -0.18 -0.43 18.70
N ILE A 26 0.07 -1.28 17.70
CA ILE A 26 -0.94 -1.76 16.75
C ILE A 26 -0.70 -3.23 16.44
N ASP A 27 -1.78 -3.96 16.13
CA ASP A 27 -1.72 -5.40 15.84
C ASP A 27 -1.26 -5.70 14.42
N ALA A 28 -1.55 -4.81 13.46
CA ALA A 28 -1.17 -4.95 12.05
C ALA A 28 -1.23 -3.61 11.31
N VAL A 29 -0.51 -3.53 10.19
CA VAL A 29 -0.63 -2.46 9.19
C VAL A 29 -1.33 -3.01 7.94
N ILE A 30 -2.40 -2.34 7.51
CA ILE A 30 -3.08 -2.68 6.24
C ILE A 30 -2.78 -1.57 5.22
N LEU A 31 -2.02 -1.90 4.18
CA LEU A 31 -1.69 -1.00 3.08
C LEU A 31 -2.70 -1.17 1.93
N GLY A 32 -3.18 -0.08 1.34
CA GLY A 32 -4.08 -0.12 0.18
C GLY A 32 -3.36 -0.36 -1.16
N GLY A 33 -2.35 -1.23 -1.16
CA GLY A 33 -1.35 -1.42 -2.21
C GLY A 33 0.07 -1.17 -1.69
N VAL A 34 1.06 -1.80 -2.32
CA VAL A 34 2.49 -1.68 -1.93
C VAL A 34 3.12 -0.36 -2.39
N THR A 35 2.53 0.30 -3.39
CA THR A 35 3.06 1.55 -3.94
C THR A 35 2.25 2.77 -3.57
N PHE A 36 2.96 3.88 -3.41
CA PHE A 36 2.41 5.20 -3.15
C PHE A 36 2.86 6.17 -4.24
N ALA A 37 2.02 7.17 -4.52
CA ALA A 37 2.32 8.24 -5.48
C ALA A 37 2.91 7.75 -6.82
N GLY A 38 2.32 6.69 -7.39
CA GLY A 38 2.80 6.02 -8.60
C GLY A 38 3.62 4.78 -8.27
N PHE A 39 4.94 4.89 -8.35
CA PHE A 39 5.90 3.79 -8.22
C PHE A 39 6.83 3.93 -6.99
N ASN A 40 6.43 4.68 -5.96
CA ASN A 40 7.17 4.75 -4.70
C ASN A 40 6.82 3.52 -3.84
N VAL A 41 7.59 2.45 -4.04
CA VAL A 41 7.33 1.14 -3.44
C VAL A 41 7.78 1.14 -1.98
N VAL A 42 6.94 0.59 -1.10
CA VAL A 42 7.31 0.35 0.30
C VAL A 42 8.07 -0.97 0.41
N ASP A 43 9.20 -0.91 1.11
CA ASP A 43 9.94 -2.09 1.56
C ASP A 43 9.23 -2.68 2.79
N VAL A 44 8.35 -3.64 2.53
CA VAL A 44 7.49 -4.26 3.55
C VAL A 44 8.25 -5.19 4.49
N GLU A 45 9.32 -5.84 4.02
CA GLU A 45 10.20 -6.65 4.86
C GLU A 45 10.93 -5.77 5.86
N ARG A 46 11.46 -4.63 5.43
CA ARG A 46 12.09 -3.66 6.33
C ARG A 46 11.10 -3.08 7.33
N VAL A 47 9.89 -2.74 6.90
CA VAL A 47 8.84 -2.26 7.81
C VAL A 47 8.54 -3.30 8.88
N ASN A 48 8.33 -4.56 8.49
CA ASN A 48 8.09 -5.65 9.44
C ASN A 48 9.30 -5.88 10.34
N GLY A 49 10.52 -5.90 9.79
CA GLY A 49 11.75 -6.14 10.54
C GLY A 49 12.08 -5.07 11.58
N GLU A 50 11.84 -3.79 11.26
CA GLU A 50 12.10 -2.69 12.19
C GLU A 50 11.01 -2.50 13.25
N THR A 51 9.75 -2.80 12.91
CA THR A 51 8.62 -2.54 13.81
C THR A 51 8.12 -3.77 14.54
N SER A 52 8.47 -4.99 14.07
CA SER A 52 7.85 -6.26 14.45
C SER A 52 6.33 -6.30 14.24
N VAL A 53 5.76 -5.35 13.49
CA VAL A 53 4.32 -5.29 13.19
C VAL A 53 4.06 -6.01 11.87
N PRO A 54 3.08 -6.94 11.82
CA PRO A 54 2.62 -7.55 10.58
C PRO A 54 2.16 -6.52 9.53
N VAL A 55 2.49 -6.77 8.26
CA VAL A 55 2.04 -5.94 7.14
C VAL A 55 1.16 -6.77 6.21
N ILE A 56 -0.04 -6.26 5.94
CA ILE A 56 -1.01 -6.83 5.00
C ILE A 56 -1.14 -5.85 3.84
N VAL A 57 -0.73 -6.25 2.64
CA VAL A 57 -0.92 -5.45 1.43
C VAL A 57 -2.24 -5.86 0.80
N PHE A 58 -3.21 -4.96 0.80
CA PHE A 58 -4.56 -5.20 0.28
C PHE A 58 -4.72 -4.67 -1.14
N SER A 59 -5.36 -5.45 -2.00
CA SER A 59 -5.82 -5.02 -3.32
C SER A 59 -7.25 -5.49 -3.59
N ALA A 60 -8.09 -4.58 -4.09
CA ALA A 60 -9.46 -4.91 -4.47
C ALA A 60 -9.54 -5.73 -5.77
N GLU A 61 -8.52 -5.62 -6.63
CA GLU A 61 -8.41 -6.34 -7.90
C GLU A 61 -7.11 -7.14 -7.94
N LYS A 62 -7.05 -8.18 -8.79
CA LYS A 62 -5.84 -9.01 -8.88
C LYS A 62 -4.67 -8.14 -9.39
N PRO A 63 -3.54 -8.06 -8.65
CA PRO A 63 -2.35 -7.37 -9.14
C PRO A 63 -1.85 -7.98 -10.46
N ASP A 64 -1.47 -7.12 -11.41
CA ASP A 64 -0.84 -7.52 -12.67
C ASP A 64 0.67 -7.27 -12.58
N ALA A 65 1.38 -8.31 -12.14
CA ALA A 65 2.82 -8.29 -11.96
C ALA A 65 3.57 -8.00 -13.28
N GLU A 66 3.10 -8.54 -14.40
CA GLU A 66 3.76 -8.36 -15.71
C GLU A 66 3.58 -6.93 -16.21
N ALA A 67 2.37 -6.38 -16.11
CA ALA A 67 2.12 -4.98 -16.45
C ALA A 67 2.95 -4.02 -15.56
N THR A 68 3.06 -4.33 -14.27
CA THR A 68 3.85 -3.55 -13.31
C THR A 68 5.34 -3.58 -13.67
N LEU A 69 5.90 -4.77 -13.91
CA LEU A 69 7.30 -4.95 -14.31
C LEU A 69 7.60 -4.25 -15.64
N SER A 70 6.71 -4.36 -16.61
CA SER A 70 6.83 -3.69 -17.91
C SER A 70 6.86 -2.16 -17.76
N ALA A 71 5.98 -1.59 -16.94
CA ALA A 71 5.97 -0.17 -16.64
C ALA A 71 7.26 0.27 -15.94
N LEU A 72 7.74 -0.49 -14.94
CA LEU A 72 8.98 -0.20 -14.23
C LEU A 72 10.17 -0.15 -15.19
N ARG A 73 10.35 -1.19 -16.02
CA ARG A 73 11.43 -1.27 -17.02
C ARG A 73 11.41 -0.12 -18.02
N LYS A 74 10.23 0.39 -18.36
CA LYS A 74 10.06 1.46 -19.34
C LYS A 74 10.36 2.84 -18.76
N HIS A 75 10.02 3.07 -17.49
CA HIS A 75 9.99 4.41 -16.91
C HIS A 75 11.12 4.70 -15.91
N PHE A 76 11.82 3.67 -15.42
CA PHE A 76 12.80 3.80 -14.34
C PHE A 76 14.13 3.13 -14.70
N GLY A 77 15.25 3.83 -14.49
CA GLY A 77 16.59 3.26 -14.65
C GLY A 77 16.96 2.29 -13.52
N ASP A 78 16.41 2.56 -12.34
CA ASP A 78 16.48 1.81 -11.07
C ASP A 78 15.40 0.72 -10.97
N TRP A 79 14.78 0.32 -12.09
CA TRP A 79 13.65 -0.63 -12.07
C TRP A 79 13.94 -1.96 -11.37
N ARG A 80 15.20 -2.41 -11.36
CA ARG A 80 15.59 -3.65 -10.68
C ARG A 80 15.48 -3.53 -9.17
N GLU A 81 15.91 -2.40 -8.62
CA GLU A 81 15.83 -2.11 -7.18
C GLU A 81 14.37 -1.95 -6.75
N ARG A 82 13.53 -1.33 -7.59
CA ARG A 82 12.10 -1.26 -7.32
C ARG A 82 11.43 -2.62 -7.42
N TRP A 83 11.82 -3.44 -8.40
CA TRP A 83 11.25 -4.75 -8.61
C TRP A 83 11.59 -5.73 -7.50
N SER A 84 12.81 -5.67 -6.94
CA SER A 84 13.15 -6.55 -5.81
C SER A 84 12.18 -6.35 -4.63
N LEU A 85 11.74 -5.11 -4.37
CA LEU A 85 10.73 -4.84 -3.33
C LEU A 85 9.36 -5.46 -3.62
N TYR A 86 9.02 -5.70 -4.89
CA TYR A 86 7.83 -6.48 -5.25
C TYR A 86 8.06 -7.98 -5.11
N GLU A 87 9.29 -8.46 -5.33
CA GLU A 87 9.65 -9.87 -5.14
C GLU A 87 9.67 -10.26 -3.66
N ASP A 88 9.95 -9.29 -2.79
CA ASP A 88 9.87 -9.41 -1.34
C ASP A 88 8.40 -9.47 -0.84
N LEU A 89 7.42 -9.17 -1.71
CA LEU A 89 6.04 -9.48 -1.43
C LEU A 89 5.85 -11.00 -1.48
N GLY A 90 5.23 -11.54 -0.45
CA GLY A 90 4.90 -12.96 -0.37
C GLY A 90 3.91 -13.41 -1.46
N GLU A 91 3.40 -14.62 -1.31
CA GLU A 91 2.40 -15.14 -2.24
C GLU A 91 1.13 -14.28 -2.24
N ILE A 92 0.58 -14.03 -3.44
CA ILE A 92 -0.72 -13.37 -3.57
C ILE A 92 -1.81 -14.36 -3.20
N HIS A 93 -2.51 -14.07 -2.12
CA HIS A 93 -3.68 -14.80 -1.67
C HIS A 93 -4.96 -14.09 -2.13
N SER A 94 -6.08 -14.83 -2.08
CA SER A 94 -7.40 -14.28 -2.38
C SER A 94 -8.39 -14.65 -1.30
N LEU A 95 -9.20 -13.68 -0.88
CA LEU A 95 -10.21 -13.85 0.15
C LEU A 95 -11.56 -13.37 -0.39
N ARG A 96 -12.64 -14.08 -0.05
CA ARG A 96 -14.00 -13.60 -0.29
C ARG A 96 -14.62 -13.17 1.03
N VAL A 97 -15.03 -11.91 1.10
CA VAL A 97 -15.72 -11.35 2.26
C VAL A 97 -17.21 -11.20 1.93
N GLY A 98 -18.07 -11.95 2.63
CA GLY A 98 -19.51 -11.96 2.38
C GLY A 98 -19.86 -12.24 0.91
N ASP A 99 -20.81 -11.46 0.38
CA ASP A 99 -21.30 -11.58 -1.00
C ASP A 99 -20.49 -10.74 -2.01
N TYR A 100 -19.42 -10.07 -1.59
CA TYR A 100 -18.61 -9.25 -2.47
C TYR A 100 -17.70 -10.09 -3.40
N PRO A 101 -17.23 -9.51 -4.53
CA PRO A 101 -16.16 -10.12 -5.32
C PRO A 101 -14.90 -10.32 -4.47
N ALA A 102 -14.12 -11.35 -4.81
CA ALA A 102 -12.87 -11.65 -4.13
C ALA A 102 -11.93 -10.44 -4.12
N VAL A 103 -11.19 -10.31 -3.01
CA VAL A 103 -10.09 -9.37 -2.85
C VAL A 103 -8.79 -10.16 -2.83
N TYR A 104 -7.68 -9.46 -3.03
CA TYR A 104 -6.35 -10.03 -3.08
C TYR A 104 -5.49 -9.40 -2.00
N TYR A 105 -4.59 -10.18 -1.44
CA TYR A 105 -3.69 -9.69 -0.41
C TYR A 105 -2.38 -10.46 -0.36
N GLU A 106 -1.35 -9.80 0.13
CA GLU A 106 -0.03 -10.38 0.42
C GLU A 106 0.27 -10.15 1.92
N CYS A 107 0.91 -11.12 2.56
CA CYS A 107 1.21 -11.08 3.99
C CYS A 107 2.71 -11.05 4.24
N VAL A 108 3.14 -10.19 5.16
CA VAL A 108 4.53 -10.09 5.60
C VAL A 108 4.56 -10.09 7.13
N GLY A 109 5.25 -11.08 7.70
CA GLY A 109 5.37 -11.23 9.15
C GLY A 109 4.14 -11.79 9.86
N CYS A 110 3.16 -12.37 9.15
CA CYS A 110 2.01 -13.06 9.74
C CYS A 110 1.53 -14.25 8.89
N SER A 111 0.65 -15.06 9.48
CA SER A 111 -0.04 -16.13 8.74
C SER A 111 -1.20 -15.58 7.91
N THR A 112 -1.60 -16.34 6.88
CA THR A 112 -2.79 -16.05 6.09
C THR A 112 -4.05 -15.99 6.96
N ALA A 113 -4.22 -16.93 7.90
CA ALA A 113 -5.36 -16.94 8.82
C ALA A 113 -5.47 -15.64 9.64
N PHE A 114 -4.36 -15.14 10.18
CA PHE A 114 -4.35 -13.86 10.91
C PHE A 114 -4.72 -12.69 10.00
N ALA A 115 -4.19 -12.65 8.78
CA ALA A 115 -4.50 -11.59 7.83
C ALA A 115 -5.97 -11.63 7.39
N GLU A 116 -6.53 -12.82 7.14
CA GLU A 116 -7.94 -12.99 6.78
C GLU A 116 -8.87 -12.53 7.89
N ASP A 117 -8.59 -12.90 9.15
CA ASP A 117 -9.34 -12.43 10.32
C ASP A 117 -9.33 -10.88 10.38
N MET A 118 -8.16 -10.25 10.24
CA MET A 118 -8.04 -8.78 10.21
C MET A 118 -8.79 -8.13 9.04
N LEU A 119 -8.73 -8.72 7.86
CA LEU A 119 -9.41 -8.20 6.67
C LEU A 119 -10.94 -8.33 6.78
N VAL A 120 -11.44 -9.43 7.34
CA VAL A 120 -12.87 -9.64 7.59
C VAL A 120 -13.37 -8.66 8.66
N ASP A 121 -12.65 -8.52 9.77
CA ASP A 121 -13.01 -7.59 10.85
C ASP A 121 -13.03 -6.12 10.38
N GLN A 122 -12.14 -5.77 9.45
CA GLN A 122 -12.10 -4.42 8.86
C GLN A 122 -13.10 -4.21 7.73
N ALA A 123 -13.76 -5.25 7.21
CA ALA A 123 -14.70 -5.14 6.11
C ALA A 123 -16.14 -4.90 6.59
N VAL A 124 -16.36 -3.76 7.26
CA VAL A 124 -17.63 -3.46 7.95
C VAL A 124 -18.76 -3.11 6.97
N PHE A 125 -18.52 -2.20 6.03
CA PHE A 125 -19.54 -1.72 5.08
C PHE A 125 -19.23 -2.06 3.62
N ALA A 126 -18.03 -2.57 3.33
CA ALA A 126 -17.56 -2.91 2.00
C ALA A 126 -16.44 -3.96 2.08
N ARG A 127 -16.10 -4.57 0.93
CA ARG A 127 -14.95 -5.48 0.81
C ARG A 127 -13.57 -4.83 1.07
N THR A 128 -13.50 -3.50 1.03
CA THR A 128 -12.26 -2.76 1.31
C THR A 128 -12.16 -2.50 2.81
N PRO A 129 -11.03 -2.83 3.46
CA PRO A 129 -10.81 -2.55 4.88
C PRO A 129 -11.12 -1.10 5.24
N GLU A 130 -11.88 -0.85 6.30
CA GLU A 130 -12.28 0.50 6.71
C GLU A 130 -11.07 1.40 7.00
N ALA A 131 -9.99 0.87 7.58
CA ALA A 131 -8.73 1.60 7.76
C ALA A 131 -8.20 2.18 6.42
N VAL A 132 -8.18 1.35 5.35
CA VAL A 132 -7.76 1.78 4.01
C VAL A 132 -8.75 2.77 3.42
N ARG A 133 -10.05 2.52 3.60
CA ARG A 133 -11.13 3.37 3.08
C ARG A 133 -11.09 4.78 3.68
N VAL A 134 -10.93 4.87 5.00
CA VAL A 134 -10.80 6.13 5.75
C VAL A 134 -9.52 6.87 5.37
N ALA A 135 -8.37 6.17 5.35
CA ALA A 135 -7.10 6.76 4.91
C ALA A 135 -7.21 7.34 3.49
N GLY A 136 -7.81 6.58 2.56
CA GLY A 136 -8.06 7.02 1.19
C GLY A 136 -8.99 8.22 1.08
N MET A 137 -10.06 8.27 1.88
CA MET A 137 -10.96 9.44 1.92
C MET A 137 -10.24 10.70 2.39
N VAL A 138 -9.44 10.60 3.45
CA VAL A 138 -8.71 11.78 3.96
C VAL A 138 -7.61 12.20 3.00
N ALA A 139 -6.84 11.27 2.43
CA ALA A 139 -5.81 11.57 1.45
C ALA A 139 -6.40 12.30 0.22
N LYS A 140 -7.54 11.84 -0.30
CA LYS A 140 -8.26 12.49 -1.41
C LYS A 140 -8.76 13.88 -1.03
N GLY A 141 -9.31 14.05 0.17
CA GLY A 141 -9.79 15.35 0.66
C GLY A 141 -8.67 16.37 0.86
N LEU A 142 -7.45 15.92 1.20
CA LEU A 142 -6.28 16.78 1.39
C LEU A 142 -5.51 17.07 0.11
N SER A 143 -5.64 16.24 -0.93
CA SER A 143 -4.89 16.39 -2.19
C SER A 143 -4.96 17.81 -2.80
N PRO A 144 -6.14 18.49 -2.85
CA PRO A 144 -6.22 19.86 -3.38
C PRO A 144 -5.46 20.90 -2.56
N VAL A 145 -5.32 20.70 -1.25
CA VAL A 145 -4.62 21.65 -0.35
C VAL A 145 -3.11 21.59 -0.57
N PHE A 146 -2.59 20.40 -0.88
CA PHE A 146 -1.16 20.18 -1.09
C PHE A 146 -0.72 20.31 -2.54
N ARG A 147 -1.67 20.38 -3.48
CA ARG A 147 -1.43 20.94 -4.80
C ARG A 147 -1.45 22.46 -4.65
N GLY A 148 -0.27 23.07 -4.44
CA GLY A 148 -0.13 24.54 -4.58
C GLY A 148 -0.61 25.01 -5.96
N PRO A 149 -0.71 26.33 -6.20
CA PRO A 149 -1.20 26.89 -7.47
C PRO A 149 -0.18 26.71 -8.60
N GLU A 150 0.15 25.48 -8.98
CA GLU A 150 1.03 25.13 -10.09
C GLU A 150 0.66 23.75 -10.65
N VAL A 151 -0.57 23.59 -11.13
CA VAL A 151 -0.87 22.67 -12.25
C VAL A 151 -2.03 23.27 -13.06
N SER A 152 -1.78 24.41 -13.69
CA SER A 152 -2.57 24.92 -14.79
C SER A 152 -1.64 25.31 -15.93
N ALA A 153 -0.96 24.32 -16.49
CA ALA A 153 -0.35 24.38 -17.81
C ALA A 153 -0.13 22.95 -18.30
N GLY A 154 -0.68 22.61 -19.47
CA GLY A 154 -0.38 21.36 -20.16
C GLY A 154 -1.58 20.48 -20.52
N GLY A 155 -2.67 21.09 -21.01
CA GLY A 155 -3.49 20.40 -22.00
C GLY A 155 -2.79 20.48 -23.35
N SER A 156 -2.54 19.33 -23.97
CA SER A 156 -2.45 19.14 -25.43
C SER A 156 -2.67 17.66 -25.71
#